data_AF-A0A382ZTT4-F1
#
_entry.id   AF-A0A382ZTT4-F1
#
_cell.length_a   1.000
_cell.length_b   1.000
_cell.length_c   1.000
_cell.angle_alpha   90.00
_cell.angle_beta   90.00
_cell.angle_gamma   90.00
#
_symmetry.space_group_name_H-M   'P 1'
#
loop_
_entity.id
_entity.type
_entity.pdbx_description
1 polymer ?
#
loop_
_entity_poly.entity_id
_entity_poly.type
_entity_poly.pdbx_seq_one_letter_code
_entity_poly.pdbx_strand_id
1 'polypeptide(L)'
;MFDKTIVSEKYINIDSTVDENKNDYLKNEPFPNILLDDFFNENFLNEVLKDFPDLSKVNNSQKYRNKDEVKFANNDYENFPSSIKKLFDFMNSSVFLEFLQQITSIKEKLVADPELNGGGLHEIKSGGLLKIHTDFNRHPTLDLDRRVNILIYLNN
;
A
#
# COMPACT_ATOMS: atom_id res chain seq x y z
N MET A 1 16.13 11.21 2.92
CA MET A 1 15.22 11.28 4.09
C MET A 1 13.81 11.48 3.58
N PHE A 2 12.82 10.95 4.29
CA PHE A 2 11.42 11.18 3.96
C PHE A 2 10.95 12.58 4.40
N ASP A 3 9.76 12.97 3.94
CA ASP A 3 9.06 14.17 4.42
C ASP A 3 8.43 13.88 5.79
N LYS A 4 8.83 14.65 6.82
CA LYS A 4 8.33 14.51 8.20
C LYS A 4 6.85 14.85 8.38
N THR A 5 6.25 15.50 7.38
CA THR A 5 4.81 15.76 7.36
C THR A 5 4.01 14.54 6.90
N ILE A 6 4.67 13.52 6.33
CA ILE A 6 4.04 12.30 5.80
C ILE A 6 4.48 11.07 6.59
N VAL A 7 5.78 10.93 6.86
CA VAL A 7 6.39 9.78 7.55
C VAL A 7 6.69 10.14 9.01
N SER A 8 6.55 9.17 9.91
CA SER A 8 6.86 9.38 11.33
C SER A 8 8.36 9.61 11.55
N GLU A 9 8.69 10.27 12.67
CA GLU A 9 10.10 10.55 13.00
C GLU A 9 10.94 9.27 13.14
N LYS A 10 10.31 8.15 13.50
CA LYS A 10 10.93 6.82 13.61
C LYS A 10 11.60 6.36 12.31
N TYR A 11 11.03 6.70 11.15
CA TYR A 11 11.49 6.18 9.85
C TYR A 11 12.02 7.26 8.91
N ILE A 12 12.20 8.49 9.39
CA ILE A 12 12.62 9.63 8.55
C ILE A 12 13.99 9.40 7.89
N ASN A 13 14.87 8.67 8.58
CA ASN A 13 16.17 8.25 8.09
C ASN A 13 16.04 6.90 7.37
N ILE A 14 16.09 6.96 6.04
CA ILE A 14 15.92 5.83 5.13
C ILE A 14 17.02 4.78 5.38
N ASP A 15 18.28 5.20 5.44
CA ASP A 15 19.42 4.28 5.55
C ASP A 15 19.37 3.50 6.87
N SER A 16 19.10 4.17 8.00
CA SER A 16 18.93 3.51 9.30
C SER A 16 17.77 2.50 9.27
N THR A 17 16.64 2.92 8.70
CA THR A 17 15.46 2.05 8.59
C THR A 17 15.78 0.81 7.76
N VAL A 18 16.46 0.97 6.63
CA VAL A 18 16.87 -0.15 5.77
C VAL A 18 17.82 -1.08 6.51
N ASP A 19 18.87 -0.55 7.14
CA ASP A 19 19.89 -1.34 7.83
C ASP A 19 19.31 -2.18 8.97
N GLU A 20 18.37 -1.62 9.73
CA GLU A 20 17.72 -2.29 10.84
C GLU A 20 16.76 -3.40 10.40
N ASN A 21 16.08 -3.24 9.25
CA ASN A 21 14.90 -4.03 8.91
C ASN A 21 15.11 -5.00 7.73
N LYS A 22 16.09 -4.75 6.87
CA LYS A 22 16.33 -5.53 5.64
C LYS A 22 16.57 -7.02 5.91
N ASN A 23 17.36 -7.33 6.94
CA ASN A 23 17.67 -8.71 7.27
C ASN A 23 16.43 -9.47 7.76
N ASP A 24 15.57 -8.80 8.52
CA ASP A 24 14.33 -9.38 9.02
C ASP A 24 13.37 -9.62 7.86
N TYR A 25 13.18 -8.65 6.96
CA TYR A 25 12.39 -8.85 5.73
C TYR A 25 12.84 -10.09 4.95
N LEU A 26 14.15 -10.23 4.69
CA LEU A 26 14.69 -11.31 3.86
C LEU A 26 14.59 -12.70 4.50
N LYS A 27 14.66 -12.78 5.83
CA LYS A 27 14.69 -14.04 6.57
C LYS A 27 13.34 -14.42 7.16
N ASN A 28 12.33 -13.55 7.05
CA ASN A 28 11.04 -13.84 7.61
C ASN A 28 10.38 -15.02 6.89
N GLU A 29 9.66 -15.82 7.66
CA GLU A 29 8.97 -17.02 7.21
C GLU A 29 7.45 -16.79 7.27
N PRO A 30 6.64 -17.46 6.43
CA PRO A 30 7.01 -18.47 5.43
C PRO A 30 7.50 -17.90 4.09
N PHE A 31 7.59 -16.58 3.99
CA PHE A 31 8.12 -15.85 2.82
C PHE A 31 8.59 -14.46 3.26
N PRO A 32 9.46 -13.78 2.48
CA PRO A 32 9.96 -12.46 2.84
C PRO A 32 8.85 -11.43 3.07
N ASN A 33 8.78 -10.91 4.29
CA ASN A 33 7.77 -9.94 4.71
C ASN A 33 8.24 -9.15 5.93
N ILE A 34 7.67 -7.96 6.13
CA ILE A 34 7.95 -7.14 7.30
C ILE A 34 6.72 -6.30 7.69
N LEU A 35 6.62 -6.01 8.99
CA LEU A 35 5.69 -5.05 9.57
C LEU A 35 6.47 -3.83 10.07
N LEU A 36 6.06 -2.63 9.65
CA LEU A 36 6.61 -1.37 10.14
C LEU A 36 5.51 -0.60 10.87
N ASP A 37 5.43 -0.79 12.19
CA ASP A 37 4.44 -0.11 13.04
C ASP A 37 4.66 1.41 13.04
N ASP A 38 3.57 2.16 12.94
CA ASP A 38 3.55 3.63 12.96
C ASP A 38 4.44 4.26 11.87
N PHE A 39 4.42 3.71 10.66
CA PHE A 39 5.24 4.21 9.55
C PHE A 39 4.91 5.66 9.18
N PHE A 40 3.63 6.00 9.09
CA PHE A 40 3.19 7.34 8.72
C PHE A 40 3.10 8.26 9.92
N ASN A 41 3.24 9.57 9.68
CA ASN A 41 2.95 10.59 10.68
C ASN A 41 1.48 10.48 11.10
N GLU A 42 1.24 10.37 12.41
CA GLU A 42 -0.10 10.13 12.96
C GLU A 42 -1.13 11.19 12.53
N ASN A 43 -0.74 12.48 12.54
CA ASN A 43 -1.65 13.56 12.13
C ASN A 43 -2.03 13.43 10.65
N PHE A 44 -1.05 13.14 9.79
CA PHE A 44 -1.30 12.93 8.37
C PHE A 44 -2.18 11.69 8.12
N LEU A 45 -1.90 10.58 8.79
CA LEU A 45 -2.69 9.36 8.60
C LEU A 45 -4.13 9.53 9.13
N ASN A 46 -4.33 10.31 10.20
CA ASN A 46 -5.65 10.69 10.69
C ASN A 46 -6.44 11.55 9.69
N GLU A 47 -5.78 12.45 8.95
CA GLU A 47 -6.41 13.18 7.85
C GLU A 47 -6.84 12.23 6.72
N VAL A 48 -5.95 11.30 6.32
CA VAL A 48 -6.27 10.27 5.32
C VAL A 48 -7.46 9.42 5.74
N LEU A 49 -7.49 8.97 7.00
CA LEU A 49 -8.58 8.17 7.54
C LEU A 49 -9.91 8.95 7.55
N LYS A 50 -9.89 10.21 7.96
CA LYS A 50 -11.08 11.08 7.99
C LYS A 50 -11.67 11.30 6.59
N ASP A 51 -10.81 11.43 5.58
CA ASP A 51 -11.22 11.61 4.20
C ASP A 51 -11.55 10.29 3.49
N PHE A 52 -11.25 9.14 4.11
CA PHE A 52 -11.51 7.84 3.51
C PHE A 52 -13.00 7.68 3.19
N PRO A 53 -13.37 7.49 1.91
CA PRO A 53 -14.78 7.45 1.53
C PRO A 53 -15.43 6.12 1.93
N ASP A 54 -16.73 6.15 2.23
CA ASP A 54 -17.56 4.95 2.29
C ASP A 54 -17.72 4.39 0.86
N LEU A 55 -16.89 3.41 0.49
CA LEU A 55 -16.83 2.86 -0.87
C LEU A 55 -18.15 2.19 -1.27
N SER A 56 -18.99 1.79 -0.32
CA SER A 56 -20.33 1.29 -0.63
C SER A 56 -21.29 2.34 -1.20
N LYS A 57 -20.95 3.63 -1.07
CA LYS A 57 -21.72 4.78 -1.56
C LYS A 57 -21.06 5.50 -2.74
N VAL A 58 -19.86 5.10 -3.16
CA VAL A 58 -19.14 5.71 -4.27
C VAL A 58 -19.48 4.97 -5.56
N ASN A 59 -20.01 5.69 -6.56
CA ASN A 59 -20.52 5.08 -7.81
C ASN A 59 -19.46 4.29 -8.60
N ASN A 60 -18.21 4.75 -8.61
CA ASN A 60 -17.12 4.11 -9.37
C ASN A 60 -16.42 3.00 -8.58
N SER A 61 -16.83 2.72 -7.33
CA SER A 61 -16.24 1.63 -6.56
C SER A 61 -16.71 0.28 -7.08
N GLN A 62 -15.78 -0.66 -7.19
CA GLN A 62 -16.10 -2.04 -7.52
C GLN A 62 -16.65 -2.75 -6.29
N LYS A 63 -17.76 -3.47 -6.47
CA LYS A 63 -18.41 -4.27 -5.43
C LYS A 63 -18.23 -5.75 -5.71
N TYR A 64 -17.49 -6.43 -4.84
CA TYR A 64 -17.28 -7.86 -4.92
C TYR A 64 -18.16 -8.57 -3.90
N ARG A 65 -18.99 -9.50 -4.38
CA ARG A 65 -19.84 -10.35 -3.54
C ARG A 65 -19.92 -11.73 -4.16
N ASN A 66 -18.92 -12.55 -3.88
CA ASN A 66 -18.82 -13.92 -4.36
C ASN A 66 -18.33 -14.85 -3.24
N LYS A 67 -18.06 -16.11 -3.58
CA LYS A 67 -17.62 -17.12 -2.59
C LYS A 67 -16.23 -16.83 -2.01
N ASP A 68 -15.40 -16.05 -2.68
CA ASP A 68 -13.99 -15.85 -2.34
C ASP A 68 -13.75 -14.48 -1.69
N GLU A 69 -14.63 -13.52 -1.93
CA GLU A 69 -14.54 -12.17 -1.38
C GLU A 69 -15.89 -11.47 -1.25
N VAL A 70 -15.99 -10.68 -0.18
CA VAL A 70 -17.07 -9.74 0.10
C VAL A 70 -16.43 -8.43 0.55
N LYS A 71 -16.20 -7.52 -0.40
CA LYS A 71 -15.46 -6.27 -0.21
C LYS A 71 -15.85 -5.20 -1.23
N PHE A 72 -15.45 -3.97 -0.97
CA PHE A 72 -15.42 -2.88 -1.94
C PHE A 72 -13.98 -2.55 -2.29
N ALA A 73 -13.75 -2.10 -3.53
CA ALA A 73 -12.47 -1.57 -3.95
C ALA A 73 -12.68 -0.31 -4.80
N ASN A 74 -11.65 0.52 -4.90
CA ASN A 74 -11.61 1.65 -5.81
C ASN A 74 -10.17 1.99 -6.16
N ASN A 75 -9.84 1.96 -7.44
CA ASN A 75 -8.53 2.30 -8.00
C ASN A 75 -8.58 3.55 -8.89
N ASP A 76 -9.71 4.26 -8.93
CA ASP A 76 -9.92 5.47 -9.72
C ASP A 76 -9.27 6.67 -9.03
N TYR A 77 -7.95 6.80 -9.22
CA TYR A 77 -7.11 7.83 -8.59
C TYR A 77 -7.69 9.24 -8.78
N GLU A 78 -8.25 9.56 -9.94
CA GLU A 78 -8.80 10.89 -10.23
C GLU A 78 -9.89 11.30 -9.23
N ASN A 79 -10.65 10.34 -8.72
CA ASN A 79 -11.73 10.55 -7.76
C ASN A 79 -11.29 10.40 -6.29
N PHE A 80 -10.00 10.20 -6.01
CA PHE A 80 -9.51 10.14 -4.64
C PHE A 80 -9.53 11.52 -3.96
N PRO A 81 -9.89 11.59 -2.66
CA PRO A 81 -9.71 12.79 -1.84
C PRO A 81 -8.25 13.26 -1.78
N SER A 82 -8.02 14.54 -1.45
CA SER A 82 -6.68 15.15 -1.54
C SER A 82 -5.63 14.52 -0.63
N SER A 83 -5.99 14.17 0.61
CA SER A 83 -5.07 13.50 1.56
C SER A 83 -4.67 12.10 1.06
N ILE A 84 -5.63 11.35 0.51
CA ILE A 84 -5.41 10.04 -0.11
C ILE A 84 -4.54 10.17 -1.36
N LYS A 85 -4.80 11.14 -2.25
CA LYS A 85 -3.94 11.41 -3.41
C LYS A 85 -2.50 11.66 -2.96
N LYS A 86 -2.30 12.53 -1.96
CA LYS A 86 -0.99 12.81 -1.38
C LYS A 86 -0.30 11.54 -0.84
N LEU A 87 -1.04 10.62 -0.22
CA LEU A 87 -0.52 9.33 0.23
C LEU A 87 -0.04 8.47 -0.95
N PHE A 88 -0.86 8.29 -1.99
CA PHE A 88 -0.49 7.52 -3.17
C PHE A 88 0.64 8.16 -3.97
N ASP A 89 0.66 9.49 -4.10
CA ASP A 89 1.75 10.22 -4.76
C ASP A 89 3.07 10.01 -4.04
N PHE A 90 3.06 10.03 -2.71
CA PHE A 90 4.23 9.69 -1.91
C PHE A 90 4.67 8.24 -2.11
N MET A 91 3.75 7.27 -2.06
CA MET A 91 4.07 5.86 -2.27
C MET A 91 4.54 5.54 -3.71
N ASN A 92 4.12 6.33 -4.69
CA ASN A 92 4.55 6.19 -6.08
C ASN A 92 5.79 7.04 -6.40
N SER A 93 6.30 7.82 -5.44
CA SER A 93 7.47 8.67 -5.63
C SER A 93 8.77 7.87 -5.75
N SER A 94 9.77 8.45 -6.42
CA SER A 94 11.08 7.80 -6.57
C SER A 94 11.74 7.50 -5.23
N VAL A 95 11.62 8.39 -4.24
CA VAL A 95 12.22 8.19 -2.91
C VAL A 95 11.62 6.99 -2.18
N PHE A 96 10.30 6.76 -2.31
CA PHE A 96 9.66 5.61 -1.68
C PHE A 96 9.98 4.31 -2.44
N LEU A 97 9.99 4.34 -3.78
CA LEU A 97 10.40 3.19 -4.59
C LEU A 97 11.86 2.77 -4.33
N GLU A 98 12.77 3.73 -4.19
CA GLU A 98 14.18 3.47 -3.82
C GLU A 98 14.29 2.83 -2.45
N PHE A 99 13.56 3.34 -1.46
CA PHE A 99 13.46 2.73 -0.13
C PHE A 99 12.96 1.28 -0.19
N LEU A 100 11.86 1.03 -0.91
CA LEU A 100 11.31 -0.32 -1.08
C LEU A 100 12.32 -1.25 -1.72
N GLN A 101 13.02 -0.79 -2.77
CA GLN A 101 14.03 -1.60 -3.45
C GLN A 101 15.19 -1.97 -2.51
N GLN A 102 15.63 -1.03 -1.68
CA GLN A 102 16.68 -1.24 -0.69
C GLN A 102 16.27 -2.23 0.40
N ILE A 103 15.12 -2.00 1.06
CA ILE A 103 14.66 -2.83 2.19
C ILE A 103 14.29 -4.25 1.73
N THR A 104 13.70 -4.40 0.55
CA THR A 104 13.33 -5.72 -0.01
C THR A 104 14.50 -6.44 -0.70
N SER A 105 15.60 -5.72 -0.99
CA SER A 105 16.76 -6.21 -1.75
C SER A 105 16.44 -6.75 -3.14
N ILE A 106 15.35 -6.28 -3.75
CA ILE A 106 15.01 -6.60 -5.14
C ILE A 106 16.06 -5.95 -6.05
N LYS A 107 16.60 -6.76 -6.98
CA LYS A 107 17.70 -6.33 -7.85
C LYS A 107 17.21 -5.51 -9.04
N GLU A 108 16.04 -5.86 -9.55
CA GLU A 108 15.40 -5.19 -10.66
C GLU A 108 14.85 -3.83 -10.21
N LYS A 109 14.85 -2.86 -11.13
CA LYS A 109 14.31 -1.54 -10.85
C LYS A 109 12.80 -1.65 -10.56
N LEU A 110 12.38 -1.23 -9.37
CA LEU A 110 10.96 -1.11 -9.06
C LEU A 110 10.35 0.10 -9.79
N VAL A 111 9.13 -0.08 -10.28
CA VAL A 111 8.31 0.96 -10.89
C VAL A 111 6.96 0.97 -10.20
N ALA A 112 6.39 2.16 -10.01
CA ALA A 112 5.03 2.29 -9.51
C ALA A 112 4.02 1.84 -10.58
N ASP A 113 2.87 1.36 -10.12
CA ASP A 113 1.69 1.15 -10.97
C ASP A 113 0.73 2.35 -10.78
N PRO A 114 0.73 3.33 -11.70
CA PRO A 114 -0.15 4.50 -11.59
C PRO A 114 -1.63 4.14 -11.83
N GLU A 115 -1.92 3.00 -12.46
CA GLU A 115 -3.29 2.53 -12.70
C GLU A 115 -3.87 1.81 -11.48
N LEU A 116 -3.03 1.53 -10.46
CA LEU A 116 -3.40 0.85 -9.23
C LEU A 116 -4.16 -0.46 -9.51
N ASN A 117 -3.72 -1.22 -10.51
CA ASN A 117 -4.40 -2.45 -10.91
C ASN A 117 -4.38 -3.45 -9.75
N GLY A 118 -5.55 -3.80 -9.21
CA GLY A 118 -5.64 -4.67 -8.03
C GLY A 118 -5.13 -4.06 -6.72
N GLY A 119 -4.74 -2.78 -6.74
CA GLY A 119 -4.45 -1.97 -5.56
C GLY A 119 -5.50 -0.87 -5.37
N GLY A 120 -5.09 0.23 -4.73
CA GLY A 120 -5.96 1.36 -4.44
C GLY A 120 -6.65 1.23 -3.07
N LEU A 121 -7.85 1.78 -2.96
CA LEU A 121 -8.65 1.76 -1.74
C LEU A 121 -9.40 0.44 -1.64
N HIS A 122 -9.39 -0.17 -0.45
CA HIS A 122 -10.14 -1.38 -0.17
C HIS A 122 -10.92 -1.20 1.14
N GLU A 123 -12.20 -1.59 1.13
CA GLU A 123 -13.06 -1.54 2.32
C GLU A 123 -13.76 -2.90 2.52
N ILE A 124 -13.52 -3.53 3.67
CA ILE A 124 -14.21 -4.74 4.10
C ILE A 124 -15.10 -4.39 5.28
N LYS A 125 -16.43 -4.44 5.09
CA LYS A 125 -17.41 -4.17 6.15
C LYS A 125 -17.61 -5.39 7.04
N SER A 126 -18.28 -5.20 8.18
CA SER A 126 -18.67 -6.32 9.06
C SER A 126 -19.42 -7.41 8.27
N GLY A 127 -19.00 -8.66 8.44
CA GLY A 127 -19.47 -9.82 7.66
C GLY A 127 -18.82 -9.97 6.28
N GLY A 128 -17.90 -9.08 5.90
CA GLY A 128 -17.06 -9.19 4.72
C GLY A 128 -15.92 -10.19 4.89
N LEU A 129 -15.27 -10.57 3.78
CA LEU A 129 -14.16 -11.51 3.80
C LEU A 129 -13.26 -11.36 2.56
N LEU A 130 -12.04 -11.87 2.67
CA LEU A 130 -11.15 -12.19 1.57
C LEU A 130 -10.49 -13.52 1.90
N LYS A 131 -10.74 -14.56 1.11
CA LYS A 131 -10.18 -15.91 1.36
C LYS A 131 -8.68 -15.95 1.10
N ILE A 132 -8.02 -16.98 1.64
CA ILE A 132 -6.62 -17.30 1.34
C ILE A 132 -6.45 -17.46 -0.18
N HIS A 133 -5.50 -16.74 -0.75
CA HIS A 133 -5.13 -16.79 -2.16
C HIS A 133 -3.65 -16.42 -2.31
N THR A 134 -3.07 -16.79 -3.45
CA THR A 134 -1.84 -16.17 -3.94
C THR A 134 -2.22 -14.96 -4.77
N ASP A 135 -1.52 -13.85 -4.58
CA ASP A 135 -1.75 -12.66 -5.39
C ASP A 135 -1.28 -12.88 -6.83
N PHE A 136 -1.67 -11.98 -7.73
CA PHE A 136 -1.25 -11.97 -9.12
C PHE A 136 0.25 -11.66 -9.22
N ASN A 137 0.96 -12.37 -10.09
CA ASN A 137 2.39 -12.18 -10.32
C ASN A 137 2.72 -11.38 -11.59
N ARG A 138 1.73 -11.09 -12.45
CA ARG A 138 1.87 -10.31 -13.68
C ARG A 138 0.92 -9.12 -13.69
N HIS A 139 1.40 -8.00 -14.24
CA HIS A 139 0.54 -6.86 -14.53
C HIS A 139 -0.43 -7.23 -15.68
N PRO A 140 -1.73 -6.87 -15.61
CA PRO A 140 -2.72 -7.33 -16.58
C PRO A 140 -2.53 -6.75 -17.99
N THR A 141 -1.96 -5.55 -18.10
CA THR A 141 -1.86 -4.77 -19.35
C THR A 141 -0.43 -4.40 -19.74
N LEU A 142 0.55 -4.59 -18.84
CA LEU A 142 1.95 -4.24 -19.04
C LEU A 142 2.79 -5.51 -18.95
N ASP A 143 3.89 -5.60 -19.70
CA ASP A 143 4.82 -6.72 -19.59
C ASP A 143 5.75 -6.55 -18.38
N LEU A 144 5.14 -6.52 -17.19
CA LEU A 144 5.81 -6.33 -15.90
C LEU A 144 5.35 -7.41 -14.91
N ASP A 145 6.29 -7.83 -14.05
CA ASP A 145 5.98 -8.66 -12.89
C ASP A 145 5.51 -7.79 -11.71
N ARG A 146 4.54 -8.27 -10.93
CA ARG A 146 4.21 -7.69 -9.62
C ARG A 146 5.21 -8.20 -8.60
N ARG A 147 5.93 -7.28 -7.93
CA ARG A 147 7.11 -7.62 -7.12
C ARG A 147 6.94 -7.43 -5.63
N VAL A 148 6.16 -6.43 -5.21
CA VAL A 148 5.98 -6.06 -3.80
C VAL A 148 4.52 -5.69 -3.58
N ASN A 149 3.92 -6.23 -2.53
CA ASN A 149 2.63 -5.80 -2.03
C ASN A 149 2.81 -4.97 -0.77
N ILE A 150 2.06 -3.88 -0.67
CA ILE A 150 2.06 -2.97 0.48
C ILE A 150 0.64 -2.88 0.99
N LEU A 151 0.45 -3.15 2.27
CA LEU A 151 -0.84 -3.04 2.94
C LEU A 151 -0.73 -1.97 4.01
N ILE A 152 -1.60 -0.97 3.93
CA ILE A 152 -1.76 0.05 4.96
C ILE A 152 -3.13 -0.17 5.59
N TYR A 153 -3.14 -0.48 6.88
CA TYR A 153 -4.37 -0.68 7.63
C TYR A 153 -4.83 0.65 8.22
N LEU A 154 -6.00 1.11 7.77
CA LEU A 154 -6.68 2.31 8.26
C LEU A 154 -7.90 1.90 9.08
N ASN A 155 -7.67 1.16 10.16
CA ASN A 155 -8.72 0.68 11.06
C ASN A 155 -8.67 1.46 12.38
N ASN A 156 -9.84 1.76 12.94
CA ASN A 156 -10.02 2.30 14.31
C ASN A 156 -10.76 1.28 15.18
#